data_AF-A0A929EI93-F1
#
_entry.id   AF-A0A929EI93-F1
#
_cell.length_a   1.000
_cell.length_b   1.000
_cell.length_c   1.000
_cell.angle_alpha   90.00
_cell.angle_beta   90.00
_cell.angle_gamma   90.00
#
_symmetry.space_group_name_H-M   'P 1'
#
loop_
_entity.id
_entity.type
_entity.pdbx_description
1 polymer ?
#
loop_
_entity_poly.entity_id
_entity_poly.type
_entity_poly.pdbx_seq_one_letter_code
_entity_poly.pdbx_strand_id
1 'polypeptide(L)'
;MKIKEIYEGAYKRGIELDPRGPKDVKEELKDVKKDYDGLKDKEKEGFDLEKLNNPYSDTRILNGDPDTDVKRALLGIDIEVGEIVLADRLREKGEKIDLIIAHHPEGRAMASLYDVMDMQSGILSKYGVPINVAESIMGKRIGEIERRLMPANHTRAVDAAKLLGIPFMCVHTPSDNAVVDYLQK
;
A
#
# COMPACT_ATOMS: atom_id res chain seq x y z
N MET A 1 -6.62 6.69 18.29
CA MET A 1 -5.93 7.18 17.09
C MET A 1 -6.91 7.06 15.95
N LYS A 2 -6.94 8.01 15.02
CA LYS A 2 -7.78 7.92 13.83
C LYS A 2 -7.15 6.98 12.80
N ILE A 3 -7.96 6.41 11.91
CA ILE A 3 -7.46 5.58 10.79
C ILE A 3 -6.39 6.34 10.00
N LYS A 4 -6.63 7.62 9.69
CA LYS A 4 -5.67 8.48 8.99
C LYS A 4 -4.33 8.59 9.70
N GLU A 5 -4.32 8.69 11.02
CA GLU A 5 -3.08 8.79 11.81
C GLU A 5 -2.29 7.48 11.77
N ILE A 6 -2.97 6.34 11.83
CA ILE A 6 -2.36 5.01 11.71
C ILE A 6 -1.73 4.84 10.32
N TYR A 7 -2.50 5.17 9.29
CA TYR A 7 -2.08 5.08 7.90
C TYR A 7 -0.90 6.00 7.59
N GLU A 8 -0.96 7.26 7.99
CA GLU A 8 0.15 8.21 7.82
C GLU A 8 1.39 7.81 8.61
N GLY A 9 1.21 7.35 9.84
CA GLY A 9 2.30 6.83 10.66
C GLY A 9 2.99 5.64 9.99
N ALA A 10 2.22 4.73 9.40
CA ALA A 10 2.75 3.55 8.73
C ALA A 10 3.63 3.91 7.53
N TYR A 11 3.14 4.69 6.56
CA TYR A 11 3.96 5.01 5.39
C TYR A 11 5.13 5.94 5.74
N LYS A 12 4.96 6.89 6.68
CA LYS A 12 6.08 7.74 7.14
C LYS A 12 7.19 6.89 7.77
N ARG A 13 6.82 5.92 8.61
CA ARG A 13 7.78 4.96 9.18
C ARG A 13 8.42 4.10 8.09
N GLY A 14 7.66 3.69 7.08
CA GLY A 14 8.17 2.99 5.91
C GLY A 14 9.23 3.79 5.16
N ILE A 15 9.04 5.11 4.98
CA ILE A 15 10.01 6.03 4.34
C ILE A 15 11.30 6.14 5.16
N GLU A 16 11.21 6.23 6.48
CA GLU A 16 12.38 6.26 7.36
C GLU A 16 13.23 5.00 7.25
N LEU A 17 12.58 3.85 7.02
CA LEU A 17 13.20 2.53 6.91
C LEU A 17 13.44 2.08 5.47
N ASP A 18 13.18 2.93 4.48
CA ASP A 18 13.27 2.53 3.08
C ASP A 18 14.72 2.14 2.75
N PRO A 19 14.97 0.96 2.15
CA PRO A 19 16.31 0.52 1.80
C PRO A 19 17.01 1.45 0.80
N ARG A 20 16.26 2.19 -0.04
CA ARG A 20 16.75 3.25 -0.93
C ARG A 20 17.09 4.54 -0.16
N GLY A 21 16.61 4.66 1.07
CA GLY A 21 16.91 5.76 1.96
C GLY A 21 16.09 7.01 1.65
N PRO A 22 16.00 7.94 2.62
CA PRO A 22 15.02 9.02 2.60
C PRO A 22 15.26 10.06 1.49
N LYS A 23 16.47 10.14 0.93
CA LYS A 23 16.78 11.06 -0.18
C LYS A 23 16.13 10.59 -1.47
N ASP A 24 16.30 9.32 -1.83
CA ASP A 24 15.79 8.74 -3.07
C ASP A 24 14.27 8.78 -3.09
N VAL A 25 13.63 8.42 -1.97
CA VAL A 25 12.17 8.51 -1.81
C VAL A 25 11.66 9.94 -1.96
N LYS A 26 12.41 10.93 -1.46
CA LYS A 26 12.02 12.34 -1.58
C LYS A 26 12.12 12.85 -3.01
N GLU A 27 13.11 12.39 -3.78
CA GLU A 27 13.20 12.72 -5.20
C GLU A 27 12.07 12.06 -5.99
N GLU A 28 11.74 10.79 -5.72
CA GLU A 28 10.59 10.10 -6.31
C GLU A 28 9.28 10.88 -6.09
N LEU A 29 8.99 11.30 -4.86
CA LEU A 29 7.79 12.10 -4.56
C LEU A 29 7.78 13.46 -5.27
N LYS A 30 8.94 14.08 -5.51
CA LYS A 30 9.03 15.32 -6.29
C LYS A 30 8.73 15.08 -7.77
N ASP A 31 9.24 13.98 -8.32
CA ASP A 31 9.00 13.61 -9.72
C ASP A 31 7.52 13.32 -9.94
N VAL A 32 6.89 12.53 -9.05
CA VAL A 32 5.44 12.29 -9.07
C VAL A 32 4.64 13.60 -8.99
N LYS A 33 5.06 14.54 -8.15
CA LYS A 33 4.41 15.85 -8.05
C LYS A 33 4.55 16.67 -9.33
N LYS A 34 5.74 16.67 -9.94
CA LYS A 34 6.00 17.35 -11.22
C LYS A 34 5.14 16.76 -12.33
N ASP A 35 5.00 15.44 -12.37
CA ASP A 35 4.15 14.75 -13.33
C ASP A 35 2.69 15.17 -13.13
N TYR A 36 2.18 15.15 -11.90
CA TYR A 36 0.84 15.63 -11.56
C TYR A 36 0.61 17.08 -11.99
N ASP A 37 1.54 17.98 -11.69
CA ASP A 37 1.41 19.40 -12.04
C ASP A 37 1.35 19.62 -13.56
N GLY A 38 2.04 18.75 -14.33
CA GLY A 38 2.05 18.74 -15.80
C GLY A 38 0.84 18.09 -16.47
N LEU A 39 -0.01 17.37 -15.73
CA LEU A 39 -1.22 16.75 -16.27
C LEU A 39 -2.26 17.78 -16.70
N LYS A 40 -3.03 17.47 -17.74
CA LYS A 40 -4.23 18.24 -18.12
C LYS A 40 -5.33 18.02 -17.09
N ASP A 41 -6.27 18.97 -16.98
CA ASP A 41 -7.36 18.90 -15.99
C ASP A 41 -8.14 17.58 -16.03
N LYS A 42 -8.41 17.06 -17.24
CA LYS A 42 -9.10 15.77 -17.43
C LYS A 42 -8.29 14.58 -16.92
N GLU A 43 -6.96 14.64 -16.98
CA GLU A 43 -6.08 13.57 -16.50
C GLU A 43 -5.93 13.64 -14.97
N LYS A 44 -5.98 14.85 -14.39
CA LYS A 44 -5.97 15.05 -12.94
C LYS A 44 -7.18 14.43 -12.24
N GLU A 45 -8.33 14.33 -12.91
CA GLU A 45 -9.53 13.66 -12.37
C GLU A 45 -9.29 12.18 -12.05
N GLY A 46 -8.44 11.50 -12.82
CA GLY A 46 -8.13 10.08 -12.64
C GLY A 46 -6.85 9.80 -11.83
N PHE A 47 -6.15 10.85 -11.38
CA PHE A 47 -4.87 10.70 -10.70
C PHE A 47 -5.07 10.25 -9.24
N ASP A 48 -4.28 9.27 -8.80
CA ASP A 48 -4.24 8.86 -7.39
C ASP A 48 -3.46 9.90 -6.57
N LEU A 49 -4.19 10.88 -6.00
CA LEU A 49 -3.62 11.95 -5.17
C LEU A 49 -2.81 11.42 -3.97
N GLU A 50 -3.04 10.18 -3.56
CA GLU A 50 -2.27 9.54 -2.50
C GLU A 50 -0.78 9.41 -2.85
N LYS A 51 -0.46 9.23 -4.14
CA LYS A 51 0.92 9.13 -4.64
C LYS A 51 1.75 10.40 -4.40
N LEU A 52 1.11 11.55 -4.13
CA LEU A 52 1.81 12.79 -3.81
C LEU A 52 2.49 12.78 -2.43
N ASN A 53 2.04 11.89 -1.54
CA ASN A 53 2.52 11.84 -0.15
C ASN A 53 3.00 10.45 0.26
N ASN A 54 2.40 9.39 -0.28
CA ASN A 54 2.75 8.00 -0.01
C ASN A 54 3.37 7.37 -1.27
N PRO A 55 4.68 7.02 -1.25
CA PRO A 55 5.36 6.41 -2.39
C PRO A 55 4.95 4.94 -2.61
N TYR A 56 4.30 4.30 -1.65
CA TYR A 56 4.00 2.87 -1.69
C TYR A 56 2.57 2.65 -2.21
N SER A 57 2.41 2.25 -3.46
CA SER A 57 1.09 2.02 -4.09
C SER A 57 0.29 0.89 -3.44
N ASP A 58 1.00 -0.05 -2.84
CA ASP A 58 0.50 -1.28 -2.20
C ASP A 58 -0.01 -1.09 -0.77
N THR A 59 -0.02 0.15 -0.27
CA THR A 59 -0.42 0.51 1.09
C THR A 59 -1.50 1.56 1.02
N ARG A 60 -2.74 1.21 1.40
CA ARG A 60 -3.91 2.09 1.24
C ARG A 60 -4.94 1.87 2.34
N ILE A 61 -5.63 2.96 2.71
CA ILE A 61 -6.99 2.85 3.24
C ILE A 61 -7.88 2.37 2.10
N LEU A 62 -8.58 1.26 2.28
CA LEU A 62 -9.38 0.60 1.23
C LEU A 62 -10.87 0.92 1.35
N ASN A 63 -11.35 1.09 2.59
CA ASN A 63 -12.70 1.47 2.92
C ASN A 63 -12.77 2.12 4.32
N GLY A 64 -13.77 2.97 4.55
CA GLY A 64 -14.06 3.60 5.84
C GLY A 64 -13.72 5.08 5.86
N ASP A 65 -14.28 5.79 6.85
CA ASP A 65 -13.98 7.19 7.09
C ASP A 65 -12.59 7.31 7.74
N PRO A 66 -11.62 8.00 7.12
CA PRO A 66 -10.28 8.22 7.70
C PRO A 66 -10.29 8.87 9.08
N ASP A 67 -11.36 9.60 9.43
CA ASP A 67 -11.53 10.25 10.73
C ASP A 67 -12.10 9.32 11.83
N THR A 68 -12.39 8.06 11.51
CA THR A 68 -12.88 7.06 12.49
C THR A 68 -11.85 6.82 13.59
N ASP A 69 -12.28 6.89 14.85
CA ASP A 69 -11.48 6.53 16.01
C ASP A 69 -11.28 5.01 16.11
N VAL A 70 -10.01 4.59 16.13
CA VAL A 70 -9.62 3.20 16.30
C VAL A 70 -9.11 2.98 17.72
N LYS A 71 -9.74 2.04 18.43
CA LYS A 71 -9.29 1.52 19.73
C LYS A 71 -8.90 0.05 19.66
N ARG A 72 -9.52 -0.72 18.77
CA ARG A 72 -9.22 -2.13 18.54
C ARG A 72 -9.18 -2.41 17.04
N ALA A 73 -8.08 -2.98 16.59
CA ALA A 73 -7.91 -3.44 15.21
C ALA A 73 -7.74 -4.95 15.17
N LEU A 74 -8.28 -5.59 14.13
CA LEU A 74 -7.93 -6.96 13.76
C LEU A 74 -6.84 -6.89 12.68
N LEU A 75 -5.73 -7.58 12.91
CA LEU A 75 -4.59 -7.60 12.02
C LEU A 75 -4.38 -9.02 11.49
N GLY A 76 -4.06 -9.16 10.21
CA GLY A 76 -3.70 -10.44 9.59
C GLY A 76 -2.79 -10.26 8.39
N ILE A 77 -2.12 -11.34 7.98
CA ILE A 77 -1.28 -11.32 6.79
C ILE A 77 -2.19 -11.26 5.55
N ASP A 78 -2.99 -12.31 5.39
CA ASP A 78 -4.06 -12.41 4.41
C ASP A 78 -5.39 -12.06 5.08
N ILE A 79 -6.09 -11.06 4.54
CA ILE A 79 -7.44 -10.70 4.96
C ILE A 79 -8.31 -10.71 3.71
N GLU A 80 -8.95 -11.84 3.46
CA GLU A 80 -9.91 -11.98 2.38
C GLU A 80 -11.35 -11.91 2.96
N VAL A 81 -12.34 -12.29 2.16
CA VAL A 81 -13.75 -12.29 2.59
C VAL A 81 -13.97 -13.15 3.85
N GLY A 82 -13.21 -14.25 4.01
CA GLY A 82 -13.33 -15.14 5.16
C GLY A 82 -13.01 -14.43 6.49
N GLU A 83 -11.89 -13.69 6.53
CA GLU A 83 -11.43 -12.98 7.72
C GLU A 83 -12.33 -11.78 8.03
N ILE A 84 -12.88 -11.14 7.00
CA ILE A 84 -13.87 -10.07 7.17
C ILE A 84 -15.16 -10.61 7.81
N VAL A 85 -15.66 -11.76 7.34
CA VAL A 85 -16.84 -12.40 7.94
C VAL A 85 -16.54 -12.89 9.35
N LEU A 86 -15.31 -13.38 9.61
CA LEU A 86 -14.88 -13.73 10.97
C LEU A 86 -14.89 -12.50 11.88
N ALA A 87 -14.36 -11.37 11.43
CA ALA A 87 -14.38 -10.11 12.18
C ALA A 87 -15.81 -9.68 12.51
N ASP A 88 -16.72 -9.77 11.54
CA ASP A 88 -18.13 -9.47 11.78
C ASP A 88 -18.78 -10.42 12.78
N ARG A 89 -18.48 -11.72 12.69
CA ARG A 89 -18.97 -12.72 13.65
C ARG A 89 -18.44 -12.47 15.07
N LEU A 90 -17.23 -11.95 15.22
CA LEU A 90 -16.69 -11.52 16.51
C LEU A 90 -17.43 -10.28 17.02
N ARG A 91 -17.75 -9.31 16.14
CA ARG A 91 -18.57 -8.14 16.49
C ARG A 91 -19.95 -8.54 17.00
N GLU A 92 -20.62 -9.48 16.34
CA GLU A 92 -21.89 -10.03 16.81
C GLU A 92 -21.81 -10.68 18.19
N LYS A 93 -20.64 -11.25 18.54
CA LYS A 93 -20.39 -11.85 19.86
C LYS A 93 -19.98 -10.84 20.94
N GLY A 94 -19.98 -9.55 20.61
CA GLY A 94 -19.69 -8.46 21.53
C GLY A 94 -18.26 -7.95 21.51
N GLU A 95 -17.39 -8.48 20.64
CA GLU A 95 -16.07 -7.88 20.45
C GLU A 95 -16.17 -6.55 19.70
N LYS A 96 -15.32 -5.60 20.06
CA LYS A 96 -15.19 -4.36 19.30
C LYS A 96 -14.03 -4.48 18.33
N ILE A 97 -14.30 -4.29 17.05
CA ILE A 97 -13.32 -4.22 15.98
C ILE A 97 -13.65 -2.96 15.19
N ASP A 98 -12.81 -1.94 15.34
CA ASP A 98 -13.00 -0.62 14.74
C ASP A 98 -12.32 -0.52 13.37
N LEU A 99 -11.35 -1.41 13.09
CA LEU A 99 -10.56 -1.43 11.86
C LEU A 99 -10.04 -2.85 11.60
N ILE A 100 -10.00 -3.26 10.34
CA ILE A 100 -9.21 -4.40 9.88
C ILE A 100 -7.96 -3.90 9.14
N ILE A 101 -6.82 -4.52 9.38
CA ILE A 101 -5.55 -4.22 8.72
C ILE A 101 -4.98 -5.50 8.13
N ALA A 102 -4.86 -5.54 6.80
CA ALA A 102 -4.12 -6.59 6.10
C ALA A 102 -2.64 -6.21 5.95
N HIS A 103 -1.77 -7.21 5.92
CA HIS A 103 -0.43 -7.02 5.37
C HIS A 103 -0.48 -7.06 3.84
N HIS A 104 -1.01 -8.13 3.25
CA HIS A 104 -1.08 -8.24 1.80
C HIS A 104 -2.06 -7.23 1.22
N PRO A 105 -1.76 -6.64 0.05
CA PRO A 105 -2.60 -5.63 -0.56
C PRO A 105 -3.93 -6.21 -1.02
N GLU A 106 -4.98 -5.42 -0.87
CA GLU A 106 -6.33 -5.72 -1.36
C GLU A 106 -6.86 -4.53 -2.16
N GLY A 107 -7.92 -4.73 -2.95
CA GLY A 107 -8.58 -3.62 -3.66
C GLY A 107 -7.63 -2.84 -4.57
N ARG A 108 -7.73 -1.51 -4.47
CA ARG A 108 -6.90 -0.60 -5.28
C ARG A 108 -5.40 -0.75 -5.04
N ALA A 109 -4.99 -1.16 -3.84
CA ALA A 109 -3.57 -1.38 -3.53
C ALA A 109 -3.04 -2.64 -4.22
N MET A 110 -3.86 -3.70 -4.31
CA MET A 110 -3.54 -4.89 -5.09
C MET A 110 -3.50 -4.58 -6.59
N ALA A 111 -4.47 -3.81 -7.08
CA ALA A 111 -4.55 -3.43 -8.49
C ALA A 111 -3.32 -2.64 -8.96
N SER A 112 -2.70 -1.84 -8.08
CA SER A 112 -1.50 -1.05 -8.36
C SER A 112 -0.23 -1.65 -7.74
N LEU A 113 -0.23 -2.91 -7.32
CA LEU A 113 0.93 -3.55 -6.67
C LEU A 113 2.17 -3.53 -7.56
N TYR A 114 2.01 -3.60 -8.88
CA TYR A 114 3.16 -3.56 -9.79
C TYR A 114 3.88 -2.19 -9.78
N ASP A 115 3.21 -1.09 -9.43
CA ASP A 115 3.82 0.25 -9.39
C ASP A 115 4.91 0.35 -8.32
N VAL A 116 4.71 -0.23 -7.12
CA VAL A 116 5.71 -0.15 -6.04
C VAL A 116 6.98 -0.91 -6.38
N MET A 117 6.91 -1.86 -7.31
CA MET A 117 8.05 -2.70 -7.67
C MET A 117 9.18 -1.94 -8.35
N ASP A 118 8.94 -0.74 -8.91
CA ASP A 118 9.99 0.10 -9.48
C ASP A 118 11.07 0.46 -8.44
N MET A 119 10.70 0.50 -7.14
CA MET A 119 11.65 0.71 -6.05
C MET A 119 12.78 -0.33 -6.04
N GLN A 120 12.53 -1.54 -6.52
CA GLN A 120 13.50 -2.63 -6.55
C GLN A 120 14.70 -2.29 -7.43
N SER A 121 14.51 -1.51 -8.50
CA SER A 121 15.62 -1.04 -9.34
C SER A 121 16.58 -0.16 -8.54
N GLY A 122 16.04 0.75 -7.71
CA GLY A 122 16.84 1.58 -6.79
C GLY A 122 17.55 0.74 -5.71
N ILE A 123 16.88 -0.28 -5.18
CA ILE A 123 17.48 -1.19 -4.20
C ILE A 123 18.66 -1.95 -4.81
N LEU A 124 18.49 -2.57 -5.98
CA LEU A 124 19.56 -3.27 -6.68
C LEU A 124 20.74 -2.34 -6.99
N SER A 125 20.46 -1.09 -7.37
CA SER A 125 21.48 -0.08 -7.63
C SER A 125 22.36 0.19 -6.41
N LYS A 126 21.78 0.26 -5.22
CA LYS A 126 22.54 0.38 -3.96
C LYS A 126 23.46 -0.80 -3.68
N TYR A 127 23.12 -1.99 -4.18
CA TYR A 127 23.95 -3.18 -4.08
C TYR A 127 24.94 -3.34 -5.24
N GLY A 128 25.13 -2.29 -6.06
CA GLY A 128 26.17 -2.23 -7.08
C GLY A 128 25.74 -2.69 -8.47
N VAL A 129 24.45 -2.97 -8.68
CA VAL A 129 23.93 -3.26 -10.02
C VAL A 129 23.76 -1.94 -10.78
N PRO A 130 24.34 -1.75 -11.98
CA PRO A 130 24.10 -0.53 -12.75
C PRO A 130 22.60 -0.29 -12.99
N ILE A 131 22.12 0.95 -12.79
CA ILE A 131 20.68 1.25 -12.78
C ILE A 131 19.97 0.80 -14.06
N ASN A 132 20.59 0.98 -15.23
CA ASN A 132 20.05 0.55 -16.52
C ASN A 132 19.87 -0.98 -16.61
N VAL A 133 20.71 -1.76 -15.93
CA VAL A 133 20.59 -3.22 -15.85
C VAL A 133 19.47 -3.60 -14.87
N ALA A 134 19.40 -2.92 -13.72
CA ALA A 134 18.35 -3.14 -12.73
C ALA A 134 16.95 -2.86 -13.32
N GLU A 135 16.77 -1.71 -13.98
CA GLU A 135 15.53 -1.34 -14.68
C GLU A 135 15.17 -2.32 -15.80
N SER A 136 16.16 -2.81 -16.56
CA SER A 136 15.92 -3.80 -17.62
C SER A 136 15.39 -5.12 -17.07
N ILE A 137 15.94 -5.60 -15.95
CA ILE A 137 15.50 -6.84 -15.28
C ILE A 137 14.10 -6.63 -14.67
N MET A 138 13.93 -5.52 -13.93
CA MET A 138 12.69 -5.23 -13.24
C MET A 138 11.54 -4.97 -14.21
N GLY A 139 11.75 -4.25 -15.31
CA GLY A 139 10.69 -3.95 -16.28
C GLY A 139 9.99 -5.20 -16.82
N LYS A 140 10.74 -6.28 -17.10
CA LYS A 140 10.13 -7.55 -17.51
C LYS A 140 9.26 -8.14 -16.40
N ARG A 141 9.78 -8.16 -15.16
CA ARG A 141 9.10 -8.72 -14.00
C ARG A 141 7.85 -7.92 -13.63
N ILE A 142 7.93 -6.59 -13.66
CA ILE A 142 6.82 -5.68 -13.38
C ILE A 142 5.69 -5.93 -14.38
N GLY A 143 6.01 -5.97 -15.68
CA GLY A 143 5.00 -6.26 -16.70
C GLY A 143 4.35 -7.65 -16.56
N GLU A 144 5.10 -8.66 -16.09
CA GLU A 144 4.52 -9.98 -15.78
C GLU A 144 3.50 -9.91 -14.64
N ILE A 145 3.82 -9.18 -13.57
CA ILE A 145 2.93 -8.99 -12.42
C ILE A 145 1.70 -8.17 -12.81
N GLU A 146 1.89 -7.04 -13.51
CA GLU A 146 0.80 -6.23 -14.04
C GLU A 146 -0.21 -7.09 -14.82
N ARG A 147 0.26 -7.87 -15.81
CA ARG A 147 -0.61 -8.76 -16.61
C ARG A 147 -1.30 -9.84 -15.79
N ARG A 148 -0.64 -10.35 -14.74
CA ARG A 148 -1.22 -11.35 -13.85
C ARG A 148 -2.33 -10.76 -12.98
N LEU A 149 -2.19 -9.49 -12.57
CA LEU A 149 -3.14 -8.82 -11.69
C LEU A 149 -4.34 -8.25 -12.45
N MET A 150 -4.16 -7.78 -13.70
CA MET A 150 -5.23 -7.19 -14.52
C MET A 150 -6.60 -7.93 -14.46
N PRO A 151 -6.69 -9.26 -14.62
CA PRO A 151 -7.98 -9.96 -14.61
C PRO A 151 -8.50 -10.30 -13.20
N ALA A 152 -7.76 -9.96 -12.13
CA ALA A 152 -8.16 -10.30 -10.78
C ALA A 152 -9.39 -9.50 -10.34
N ASN A 153 -10.21 -10.11 -9.48
CA ASN A 153 -11.30 -9.42 -8.83
C ASN A 153 -10.79 -8.73 -7.56
N HIS A 154 -10.15 -7.58 -7.75
CA HIS A 154 -9.44 -6.85 -6.71
C HIS A 154 -10.34 -6.42 -5.54
N THR A 155 -11.63 -6.16 -5.76
CA THR A 155 -12.47 -5.49 -4.76
C THR A 155 -13.22 -6.44 -3.83
N ARG A 156 -13.11 -7.77 -3.99
CA ARG A 156 -13.94 -8.74 -3.26
C ARG A 156 -13.91 -8.56 -1.74
N ALA A 157 -12.72 -8.50 -1.15
CA ALA A 157 -12.57 -8.29 0.29
C ALA A 157 -13.07 -6.89 0.67
N VAL A 158 -12.66 -5.86 -0.08
CA VAL A 158 -13.06 -4.47 0.19
C VAL A 158 -14.58 -4.28 0.16
N ASP A 159 -15.27 -4.91 -0.78
CA ASP A 159 -16.72 -4.80 -0.92
C ASP A 159 -17.46 -5.59 0.19
N ALA A 160 -16.92 -6.73 0.63
CA ALA A 160 -17.42 -7.41 1.83
C ALA A 160 -17.30 -6.52 3.08
N ALA A 161 -16.14 -5.88 3.27
CA ALA A 161 -15.92 -4.94 4.38
C ALA A 161 -16.88 -3.74 4.33
N LYS A 162 -17.13 -3.19 3.14
CA LYS A 162 -18.14 -2.13 2.93
C LYS A 162 -19.54 -2.57 3.34
N LEU A 163 -19.98 -3.75 2.88
CA LEU A 163 -21.32 -4.27 3.17
C LEU A 163 -21.56 -4.51 4.67
N LEU A 164 -20.51 -4.93 5.39
CA LEU A 164 -20.56 -5.19 6.83
C LEU A 164 -20.24 -3.95 7.67
N GLY A 165 -19.98 -2.81 7.02
CA GLY A 165 -19.66 -1.54 7.68
C GLY A 165 -18.40 -1.60 8.54
N ILE A 166 -17.36 -2.31 8.07
CA ILE A 166 -16.08 -2.44 8.76
C ILE A 166 -15.01 -1.65 7.99
N PRO A 167 -14.36 -0.65 8.61
CA PRO A 167 -13.22 0.01 8.01
C PRO A 167 -12.08 -0.97 7.72
N PHE A 168 -11.40 -0.79 6.58
CA PHE A 168 -10.38 -1.72 6.11
C PHE A 168 -9.23 -0.97 5.44
N MET A 169 -8.00 -1.36 5.80
CA MET A 169 -6.77 -0.86 5.17
C MET A 169 -5.75 -1.99 5.00
N CYS A 170 -4.72 -1.74 4.20
CA CYS A 170 -3.57 -2.63 4.06
C CYS A 170 -2.27 -1.84 4.25
N VAL A 171 -1.25 -2.50 4.80
CA VAL A 171 0.11 -1.96 5.01
C VAL A 171 1.15 -3.01 4.60
N HIS A 172 1.63 -2.90 3.37
CA HIS A 172 2.54 -3.87 2.77
C HIS A 172 3.99 -3.37 2.82
N THR A 173 4.48 -2.66 1.80
CA THR A 173 5.90 -2.23 1.72
C THR A 173 6.45 -1.56 2.98
N PRO A 174 5.72 -0.67 3.70
CA PRO A 174 6.23 -0.12 4.96
C PRO A 174 6.55 -1.18 6.02
N SER A 175 5.74 -2.25 6.11
CA SER A 175 5.98 -3.38 7.00
C SER A 175 7.20 -4.18 6.55
N ASP A 176 7.35 -4.40 5.24
CA ASP A 176 8.51 -5.10 4.66
C ASP A 176 9.81 -4.34 4.88
N ASN A 177 9.81 -3.02 4.70
CA ASN A 177 10.96 -2.17 4.99
C ASN A 177 11.40 -2.31 6.46
N ALA A 178 10.47 -2.49 7.40
CA ALA A 178 10.82 -2.72 8.80
C ALA A 178 11.53 -4.07 9.02
N VAL A 179 11.13 -5.11 8.28
CA VAL A 179 11.81 -6.41 8.30
C VAL A 179 13.21 -6.30 7.67
N VAL A 180 13.33 -5.59 6.54
CA VAL A 180 14.61 -5.35 5.86
C VAL A 180 15.58 -4.61 6.79
N ASP A 181 15.14 -3.51 7.42
CA ASP A 181 15.95 -2.75 8.40
C ASP A 181 16.37 -3.62 9.59
N TYR A 182 15.49 -4.51 10.07
CA TYR A 182 15.85 -5.43 11.16
C TYR A 182 16.92 -6.45 10.75
N LEU A 183 16.82 -7.01 9.55
CA LEU A 183 17.72 -8.06 9.05
C LEU A 183 19.07 -7.52 8.56
N GLN A 184 19.15 -6.24 8.18
CA GLN A 184 20.35 -5.62 7.61
C GLN A 184 21.14 -4.76 8.62
N LYS A 185 20.79 -4.85 9.91
CA LYS A 185 21.55 -4.26 11.03
C LYS A 185 22.73 -5.10 11.49
#